data_AF-A0A973MQ65-F1
#
_entry.id   AF-A0A973MQ65-F1
#
_cell.length_a   1.000
_cell.length_b   1.000
_cell.length_c   1.000
_cell.angle_alpha   90.00
_cell.angle_beta   90.00
_cell.angle_gamma   90.00
#
_symmetry.space_group_name_H-M   'P 1'
#
loop_
_entity.id
_entity.type
_entity.pdbx_description
1 polymer ?
#
loop_
_entity_poly.entity_id
_entity_poly.type
_entity_poly.pdbx_seq_one_letter_code
_entity_poly.pdbx_strand_id
1 'polypeptide(L)'
;MSSTITDAAALTAAVARFVDTWKDVDLPHQVAPLLDCFEVNALADLLRAAGSPETAAAWERVHAESDDECGWHGTEHGDGDARPVDREEAMQRACEGCGAEPGEPCNPHMGCA
;
A
#
# COMPACT_ATOMS: atom_id res chain seq x y z
N MET A 1 -10.60 23.56 27.27
CA MET A 1 -10.08 22.33 26.64
C MET A 1 -8.63 22.64 26.28
N SER A 2 -7.68 22.07 27.02
CA SER A 2 -6.27 22.39 26.84
C SER A 2 -5.77 21.85 25.51
N SER A 3 -5.04 22.68 24.76
CA SER A 3 -4.57 22.44 23.40
C SER A 3 -3.80 21.13 23.26
N THR A 4 -4.10 20.40 22.19
CA THR A 4 -3.35 19.26 21.64
C THR A 4 -2.02 19.72 21.04
N ILE A 5 -1.10 20.20 21.88
CA ILE A 5 0.30 20.28 21.47
C ILE A 5 0.86 18.89 21.74
N THR A 6 0.97 18.08 20.69
CA THR A 6 1.78 16.86 20.73
C THR A 6 3.18 17.25 21.19
N ASP A 7 3.60 16.76 22.35
CA ASP A 7 4.97 16.91 22.80
C ASP A 7 5.87 16.20 21.78
N ALA A 8 6.64 16.99 21.03
CA ALA A 8 7.50 16.49 19.97
C ALA A 8 8.52 15.48 20.49
N ALA A 9 9.06 15.70 21.69
CA ALA A 9 10.02 14.77 22.28
C ALA A 9 9.35 13.44 22.67
N ALA A 10 8.14 13.51 23.24
CA ALA A 10 7.35 12.32 23.55
C ALA A 10 6.96 11.55 22.28
N LEU A 11 6.56 12.25 21.21
CA LEU A 11 6.24 11.65 19.91
C LEU A 11 7.47 10.96 19.31
N THR A 12 8.61 11.63 19.27
CA THR A 12 9.87 11.04 18.77
C THR A 12 10.23 9.78 19.56
N ALA A 13 10.12 9.81 20.89
CA ALA A 13 10.38 8.64 21.73
C ALA A 13 9.37 7.50 21.48
N ALA A 14 8.11 7.81 21.19
CA ALA A 14 7.10 6.82 20.86
C ALA A 14 7.38 6.17 19.49
N VAL A 15 7.69 6.98 18.46
CA VAL A 15 8.05 6.48 17.13
C VAL A 15 9.31 5.61 17.18
N ALA A 16 10.33 6.02 17.95
CA ALA A 16 11.54 5.23 18.11
C ALA A 16 11.26 3.83 18.69
N ARG A 17 10.39 3.73 19.70
CA ARG A 17 9.98 2.44 20.27
C ARG A 17 9.13 1.62 19.31
N PHE A 18 8.24 2.28 18.57
CA PHE A 18 7.45 1.62 17.53
C PHE A 18 8.37 0.97 16.50
N VAL A 19 9.30 1.74 15.93
CA VAL A 19 10.24 1.24 14.92
C VAL A 19 11.12 0.13 15.48
N ASP A 20 11.60 0.26 16.73
CA ASP A 20 12.40 -0.78 17.39
C ASP A 20 11.64 -2.11 17.56
N THR A 21 10.32 -2.05 17.74
CA THR A 21 9.45 -3.24 17.83
C THR A 21 9.14 -3.81 16.45
N TRP A 22 8.78 -2.95 15.50
CA TRP A 22 8.31 -3.34 14.17
C TRP A 22 9.43 -3.66 13.17
N LYS A 23 10.69 -3.48 13.56
CA LYS A 23 11.87 -3.98 12.81
C LYS A 23 12.24 -5.43 13.08
N ASP A 24 11.50 -6.12 13.95
CA ASP A 24 11.66 -7.55 14.13
C ASP A 24 11.48 -8.30 12.80
N VAL A 25 12.38 -9.23 12.50
CA VAL A 25 12.45 -9.90 11.19
C VAL A 25 11.33 -10.92 10.97
N ASP A 26 10.73 -11.43 12.06
CA ASP A 26 9.69 -12.46 12.00
C ASP A 26 8.28 -11.83 11.97
N LEU A 27 8.14 -10.59 12.48
CA LEU A 27 6.84 -9.90 12.51
C LEU A 27 6.17 -9.72 11.14
N PRO A 28 6.87 -9.32 10.06
CA PRO A 28 6.26 -9.23 8.73
C PRO A 28 5.55 -10.52 8.33
N HIS A 29 6.16 -11.69 8.56
CA HIS A 29 5.59 -12.98 8.18
C HIS A 29 4.34 -13.36 8.99
N GLN A 30 4.17 -12.78 10.17
CA GLN A 30 3.03 -13.07 11.05
C GLN A 30 1.87 -12.10 10.83
N VAL A 31 2.18 -10.85 10.53
CA VAL A 31 1.20 -9.75 10.57
C VAL A 31 0.90 -9.21 9.19
N ALA A 32 1.89 -9.07 8.31
CA ALA A 32 1.69 -8.46 7.01
C ALA A 32 0.60 -9.15 6.16
N PRO A 33 0.41 -10.49 6.19
CA PRO A 33 -0.68 -11.16 5.46
C PRO A 33 -2.09 -10.82 5.97
N LEU A 34 -2.21 -10.20 7.15
CA LEU A 34 -3.49 -9.85 7.78
C LEU A 34 -3.89 -8.40 7.56
N LEU A 35 -2.98 -7.59 7.02
CA LEU A 35 -3.17 -6.17 6.74
C LEU A 35 -3.65 -6.02 5.29
N ASP A 36 -4.31 -4.92 4.97
CA ASP A 36 -4.54 -4.54 3.57
C ASP A 36 -3.34 -3.77 2.97
N CYS A 37 -3.30 -3.63 1.64
CA CYS A 37 -2.17 -2.97 0.98
C CYS A 37 -2.00 -1.50 1.45
N PHE A 38 -3.07 -0.77 1.82
CA PHE A 38 -2.95 0.61 2.32
C PHE A 38 -2.33 0.66 3.72
N GLU A 39 -2.72 -0.26 4.58
CA GLU A 39 -2.17 -0.41 5.93
C GLU A 39 -0.68 -0.74 5.89
N VAL A 40 -0.27 -1.69 5.04
CA VAL A 40 1.15 -2.04 4.86
C VAL A 40 1.95 -0.88 4.28
N ASN A 41 1.41 -0.17 3.28
CA ASN A 41 2.09 1.00 2.71
C ASN A 41 2.24 2.13 3.73
N ALA A 42 1.21 2.43 4.52
CA ALA A 42 1.27 3.43 5.58
C ALA A 42 2.31 3.07 6.65
N LEU A 43 2.40 1.79 7.02
CA LEU A 43 3.42 1.28 7.92
C LEU A 43 4.83 1.42 7.31
N ALA A 44 5.00 1.01 6.06
CA ALA A 44 6.26 1.09 5.34
C ALA A 44 6.76 2.54 5.21
N ASP A 45 5.87 3.49 4.94
CA ASP A 45 6.20 4.92 4.87
C ASP A 45 6.67 5.47 6.22
N LEU A 46 6.03 5.07 7.32
CA LEU A 46 6.49 5.44 8.66
C LEU A 46 7.88 4.88 8.95
N LEU A 47 8.13 3.62 8.61
CA LEU A 47 9.43 2.96 8.80
C LEU A 47 10.53 3.63 7.96
N ARG A 48 10.25 4.00 6.70
CA ARG A 48 11.15 4.78 5.84
C ARG A 48 11.46 6.15 6.45
N ALA A 49 10.42 6.87 6.86
CA ALA A 49 10.56 8.19 7.46
C ALA A 49 11.38 8.14 8.77
N ALA A 50 11.31 7.03 9.50
CA ALA A 50 12.09 6.80 10.71
C ALA A 50 13.52 6.25 10.45
N GLY A 51 13.92 6.05 9.20
CA GLY A 51 15.27 5.62 8.83
C GLY A 51 15.47 4.10 8.77
N SER A 52 14.41 3.31 8.59
CA SER A 52 14.45 1.85 8.43
C SER A 52 13.87 1.39 7.08
N PRO A 53 14.45 1.82 5.94
CA PRO A 53 13.93 1.50 4.61
C PRO A 53 13.98 0.00 4.27
N GLU A 54 14.97 -0.74 4.78
CA GLU A 54 15.07 -2.19 4.60
C GLU A 54 13.95 -2.95 5.30
N THR A 55 13.57 -2.50 6.50
CA THR A 55 12.42 -3.05 7.23
C THR A 55 11.13 -2.75 6.47
N ALA A 56 10.95 -1.52 5.98
CA ALA A 56 9.79 -1.14 5.18
C ALA A 56 9.62 -2.05 3.95
N ALA A 57 10.70 -2.29 3.20
CA ALA A 57 10.69 -3.17 2.04
C ALA A 57 10.38 -4.64 2.42
N ALA A 58 10.81 -5.09 3.60
CA ALA A 58 10.48 -6.43 4.08
C ALA A 58 8.97 -6.58 4.35
N TRP A 59 8.33 -5.57 4.96
CA TRP A 59 6.88 -5.57 5.20
C TRP A 59 6.08 -5.62 3.89
N GLU A 60 6.42 -4.77 2.91
CA GLU A 60 5.76 -4.75 1.60
C GLU A 60 5.96 -6.06 0.84
N ARG A 61 7.20 -6.57 0.80
CA ARG A 61 7.51 -7.83 0.11
C ARG A 61 6.72 -9.00 0.70
N VAL A 62 6.73 -9.15 2.02
CA VAL A 62 6.08 -10.28 2.68
C VAL A 62 4.55 -10.22 2.56
N HIS A 63 3.99 -9.01 2.60
CA HIS A 63 2.58 -8.80 2.30
C HIS A 63 2.24 -9.23 0.87
N ALA A 64 2.99 -8.74 -0.12
CA ALA A 64 2.80 -9.08 -1.53
C ALA A 64 3.02 -10.58 -1.84
N GLU A 65 3.86 -11.28 -1.07
CA GLU A 65 4.03 -12.73 -1.18
C GLU A 65 2.80 -13.52 -0.70
N SER A 66 1.94 -12.90 0.11
CA SER A 66 0.82 -13.56 0.78
C SER A 66 -0.55 -13.13 0.25
N ASP A 67 -0.60 -12.06 -0.54
CA ASP A 67 -1.82 -11.50 -1.12
C ASP A 67 -1.74 -11.46 -2.66
N ASP A 68 -2.66 -12.16 -3.31
CA ASP A 68 -2.81 -12.15 -4.77
C ASP A 68 -3.47 -10.85 -5.28
N GLU A 69 -4.04 -10.00 -4.40
CA GLU A 69 -4.77 -8.78 -4.78
C GLU A 69 -3.90 -7.52 -4.94
N CYS A 70 -2.70 -7.44 -4.33
CA CYS A 70 -1.82 -6.28 -4.51
C CYS A 70 -1.16 -6.21 -5.92
N GLY A 71 -1.59 -7.04 -6.88
CA GLY A 71 -1.25 -6.93 -8.31
C GLY A 71 -1.84 -5.70 -9.03
N TRP A 72 -2.68 -4.90 -8.37
CA TRP A 72 -3.26 -3.67 -8.94
C TRP A 72 -2.72 -2.39 -8.29
N HIS A 73 -1.41 -2.32 -8.07
CA HIS A 73 -0.71 -1.05 -8.03
C HIS A 73 -0.23 -0.76 -9.46
N GLY A 74 -0.65 0.36 -10.05
CA GLY A 74 -0.40 0.77 -11.45
C GLY A 74 1.06 0.94 -11.85
N THR A 75 1.86 -0.11 -11.69
CA THR A 75 3.21 -0.27 -12.18
C THR A 75 3.26 -1.63 -12.83
N GLU A 76 2.90 -1.64 -14.12
CA GLU A 76 3.27 -2.70 -15.03
C GLU A 76 4.80 -2.82 -14.96
N HIS A 77 5.31 -3.97 -14.53
CA HIS A 77 6.66 -4.37 -14.89
C HIS A 77 6.68 -4.62 -16.40
N GLY A 78 7.01 -3.57 -17.17
CA GLY A 78 7.15 -3.64 -18.62
C GLY A 78 7.74 -2.35 -19.18
N ASP A 79 9.04 -2.37 -19.46
CA ASP A 79 9.73 -1.53 -20.44
C ASP A 79 9.44 -0.01 -20.45
N GLY A 80 10.12 0.72 -19.57
CA GLY A 80 10.91 1.89 -19.99
C GLY A 80 10.22 3.17 -20.49
N ASP A 81 8.91 3.37 -20.35
CA ASP A 81 8.28 4.69 -20.60
C ASP A 81 7.11 4.94 -19.64
N ALA A 82 7.43 5.37 -18.42
CA ALA A 82 6.44 5.81 -17.45
C ALA A 82 5.85 7.16 -17.89
N ARG A 83 4.74 7.12 -18.64
CA ARG A 83 3.86 8.27 -18.79
C ARG A 83 2.74 8.21 -17.75
N PRO A 84 2.37 9.33 -17.11
CA PRO A 84 1.23 9.34 -16.22
C PRO A 84 -0.02 9.00 -17.03
N VAL A 85 -0.59 7.82 -16.80
CA VAL A 85 -1.91 7.48 -17.34
C VAL A 85 -2.94 8.29 -16.56
N ASP A 86 -3.66 9.16 -17.25
CA ASP A 86 -4.76 9.90 -16.66
C ASP A 86 -5.77 8.90 -16.08
N ARG A 87 -6.27 9.20 -14.87
CA ARG A 87 -7.18 8.34 -14.08
C ARG A 87 -8.37 7.79 -14.88
N GLU A 88 -8.82 8.56 -15.87
CA GLU A 88 -9.95 8.24 -16.73
C GLU A 88 -9.60 7.17 -17.79
N GLU A 89 -8.37 7.17 -18.30
CA GLU A 89 -7.87 6.15 -19.22
C GLU A 89 -7.60 4.82 -18.51
N ALA A 90 -7.08 4.87 -17.28
CA ALA A 90 -6.93 3.69 -16.43
C ALA A 90 -8.28 3.04 -16.09
N MET A 91 -9.31 3.86 -15.84
CA MET A 91 -10.68 3.39 -15.61
C MET A 91 -11.29 2.77 -16.88
N GLN A 92 -11.07 3.37 -18.05
CA GLN A 92 -11.58 2.88 -19.33
C GLN A 92 -10.96 1.52 -19.70
N ARG A 93 -9.66 1.34 -19.50
CA ARG A 93 -8.99 0.04 -19.76
C ARG A 93 -9.43 -1.06 -18.80
N ALA A 94 -9.72 -0.72 -17.54
CA ALA A 94 -10.30 -1.66 -16.58
C ALA A 94 -11.70 -2.14 -17.04
N CYS A 95 -12.48 -1.28 -17.71
CA CYS A 95 -13.76 -1.66 -18.32
C CYS A 95 -13.60 -2.58 -19.53
N GLU A 96 -12.60 -2.34 -20.39
CA GLU A 96 -12.36 -3.15 -21.61
C GLU A 96 -11.93 -4.60 -21.28
N GLY A 97 -11.35 -4.83 -20.09
CA GLY A 97 -10.98 -6.17 -19.60
C GLY A 97 -12.16 -7.01 -19.10
N CYS A 98 -13.24 -6.40 -18.60
CA CYS A 98 -14.45 -7.10 -18.16
C CYS A 98 -15.60 -6.95 -19.18
N GLY A 99 -15.41 -7.37 -20.43
CA GLY A 99 -16.48 -7.71 -21.42
C GLY A 99 -17.79 -6.90 -21.46
N ALA A 100 -17.80 -5.61 -21.10
CA ALA A 100 -19.02 -4.84 -20.93
C ALA A 100 -19.61 -4.42 -22.29
N GLU A 101 -20.91 -4.60 -22.48
CA GLU A 101 -21.60 -4.20 -23.71
C GLU A 101 -21.83 -2.67 -23.77
N PRO A 102 -21.94 -2.06 -24.97
CA PRO A 102 -22.07 -0.61 -25.10
C PRO A 102 -23.37 -0.09 -24.48
N GLY A 103 -23.27 0.64 -23.37
CA GLY A 103 -24.39 1.37 -22.74
C GLY A 103 -24.67 1.05 -21.27
N GLU A 104 -23.96 0.10 -20.66
CA GLU A 104 -24.06 -0.16 -19.21
C GLU A 104 -23.04 0.66 -18.40
N PRO A 105 -23.42 1.18 -17.21
CA PRO A 105 -22.47 1.86 -16.34
C PRO A 105 -21.48 0.86 -15.74
N CYS A 106 -20.18 1.01 -16.05
CA CYS A 106 -19.12 0.24 -15.41
C CYS A 106 -19.19 0.37 -13.88
N ASN A 107 -19.41 -0.74 -13.18
CA ASN A 107 -19.30 -0.79 -11.73
C ASN A 107 -18.01 -1.52 -11.33
N PRO A 108 -16.97 -0.82 -10.87
CA PRO A 108 -15.70 -1.43 -10.49
C PRO A 108 -15.81 -2.34 -9.26
N HIS A 109 -16.95 -2.36 -8.56
CA HIS A 109 -17.19 -3.19 -7.37
C HIS A 109 -17.89 -4.52 -7.64
N MET A 110 -18.31 -4.83 -8.88
CA MET A 110 -19.05 -6.08 -9.17
C MET A 110 -18.20 -7.23 -9.70
N GLY A 111 -16.89 -7.03 -9.97
CA GLY A 111 -16.01 -8.10 -10.45
C GLY A 111 -16.39 -8.65 -11.83
N CYS A 112 -15.42 -9.24 -12.53
CA CYS A 112 -15.70 -10.09 -13.68
C CYS A 112 -16.44 -11.34 -13.15
N ALA A 113 -17.65 -11.62 -13.64
CA ALA A 113 -18.40 -12.85 -13.33
C ALA A 113 -17.73 -14.10 -13.90
#